data_AF-R9L8R5-F1
#
_entry.id   AF-R9L8R5-F1
#
_cell.length_a   1.000
_cell.length_b   1.000
_cell.length_c   1.000
_cell.angle_alpha   90.00
_cell.angle_beta   90.00
_cell.angle_gamma   90.00
#
_symmetry.space_group_name_H-M   'P 1'
#
loop_
_entity.id
_entity.type
_entity.pdbx_description
1 polymer ?
#
loop_
_entity_poly.entity_id
_entity_poly.type
_entity_poly.pdbx_seq_one_letter_code
_entity_poly.pdbx_strand_id
1 'polypeptide(L)'
;MAFTKEYAAKVILSLDGVRKTERAQREIYDKGIVSPTDSSTLADALSASATILGLVFLKSTAVGLATAVLGIVTDLIPNEKEILKEMVYDGYWHLGYLEDFLVDNPNFDLLEVNFPFIEYETAGVRFITGNGVVTRVHSKSGGWQIL
;
A
#
# COMPACT_ATOMS: atom_id res chain seq x y z
N MET A 1 -18.35 -4.01 -14.54
CA MET A 1 -18.17 -3.12 -13.38
C MET A 1 -17.21 -3.82 -12.43
N ALA A 2 -16.08 -3.20 -12.13
CA ALA A 2 -15.22 -3.71 -11.07
C ALA A 2 -15.98 -3.60 -9.75
N PHE A 3 -16.11 -4.70 -9.01
CA PHE A 3 -16.67 -4.66 -7.66
C PHE A 3 -15.64 -4.01 -6.75
N THR A 4 -15.94 -2.79 -6.30
CA THR A 4 -15.08 -2.00 -5.43
C THR A 4 -15.65 -1.94 -4.03
N LYS A 5 -14.79 -2.10 -3.03
CA LYS A 5 -15.16 -2.06 -1.61
C LYS A 5 -14.19 -1.17 -0.84
N GLU A 6 -14.72 -0.22 -0.09
CA GLU A 6 -13.95 0.60 0.83
C GLU A 6 -14.08 0.08 2.27
N TYR A 7 -12.98 -0.01 3.00
CA TYR A 7 -12.97 -0.43 4.39
C TYR A 7 -11.68 -0.03 5.10
N ALA A 8 -11.68 -0.05 6.43
CA ALA A 8 -10.46 0.07 7.21
C ALA A 8 -9.97 -1.31 7.66
N ALA A 9 -8.66 -1.56 7.58
CA ALA A 9 -8.07 -2.80 8.08
C ALA A 9 -6.73 -2.55 8.78
N LYS A 10 -6.47 -3.37 9.81
CA LYS A 10 -5.25 -3.33 10.58
C LYS A 10 -4.11 -4.02 9.86
N VAL A 11 -2.97 -3.36 9.78
CA VAL A 11 -1.71 -3.91 9.28
C VAL A 11 -0.63 -3.64 10.33
N ILE A 12 0.18 -4.66 10.60
CA ILE A 12 1.34 -4.54 11.48
C ILE A 12 2.59 -4.40 10.59
N LEU A 13 3.34 -3.31 10.78
CA LEU A 13 4.51 -2.98 9.96
C LEU A 13 5.72 -2.67 10.85
N SER A 14 6.88 -3.18 10.46
CA SER A 14 8.18 -2.65 10.91
C SER A 14 8.58 -1.44 10.07
N LEU A 15 9.70 -0.78 10.41
CA LEU A 15 10.25 0.30 9.59
C LEU A 15 10.52 -0.14 8.14
N ASP A 16 11.11 -1.33 7.96
CA ASP A 16 11.31 -1.92 6.62
C ASP A 16 9.97 -2.22 5.93
N GLY A 17 8.97 -2.67 6.69
CA GLY A 17 7.62 -2.88 6.19
C GLY A 17 6.96 -1.58 5.69
N VAL A 18 7.08 -0.48 6.43
CA VAL A 18 6.59 0.85 6.02
C VAL A 18 7.26 1.28 4.72
N ARG A 19 8.60 1.29 4.67
CA ARG A 19 9.39 1.66 3.49
C ARG A 19 9.03 0.85 2.25
N LYS A 20 8.86 -0.46 2.41
CA LYS A 20 8.47 -1.35 1.30
C LYS A 20 7.04 -1.11 0.85
N THR A 21 6.13 -0.82 1.78
CA THR A 21 4.74 -0.49 1.47
C THR A 21 4.68 0.82 0.69
N GLU A 22 5.36 1.85 1.18
CA GLU A 22 5.45 3.16 0.53
C GLU A 22 6.03 3.02 -0.87
N ARG A 23 7.19 2.36 -0.98
CA ARG A 23 7.81 2.12 -2.28
C ARG A 23 6.88 1.37 -3.23
N ALA A 24 6.24 0.29 -2.78
CA ALA A 24 5.34 -0.49 -3.64
C ALA A 24 4.18 0.37 -4.14
N GLN A 25 3.55 1.14 -3.26
CA GLN A 25 2.40 1.97 -3.62
C GLN A 25 2.79 3.17 -4.50
N ARG A 26 3.98 3.76 -4.28
CA ARG A 26 4.55 4.77 -5.17
C ARG A 26 4.81 4.22 -6.57
N GLU A 27 5.38 3.03 -6.69
CA GLU A 27 5.60 2.40 -8.01
C GLU A 27 4.27 2.06 -8.71
N ILE A 28 3.24 1.64 -7.95
CA ILE A 28 1.88 1.47 -8.47
C ILE A 28 1.32 2.80 -8.99
N TYR A 29 1.50 3.88 -8.24
CA TYR A 29 1.08 5.22 -8.66
C TYR A 29 1.79 5.66 -9.94
N ASP A 30 3.12 5.70 -9.93
CA ASP A 30 3.94 6.23 -11.01
C ASP A 30 3.82 5.40 -12.30
N LYS A 31 4.01 4.08 -12.17
CA LYS A 31 4.15 3.15 -13.31
C LYS A 31 2.91 2.30 -13.58
N GLY A 32 1.97 2.24 -12.65
CA GLY A 32 0.70 1.54 -12.84
C GLY A 32 -0.42 2.47 -13.29
N ILE A 33 -0.49 3.68 -12.73
CA ILE A 33 -1.65 4.58 -12.90
C ILE A 33 -1.31 5.82 -13.74
N VAL A 34 -0.31 6.61 -13.33
CA VAL A 34 0.04 7.90 -13.95
C VAL A 34 0.64 7.70 -15.34
N SER A 35 1.70 6.90 -15.43
CA SER A 35 2.36 6.53 -16.68
C SER A 35 2.43 5.01 -16.80
N PRO A 36 1.30 4.34 -17.15
CA PRO A 36 1.24 2.89 -17.20
C PRO A 36 2.33 2.28 -18.08
N THR A 37 3.20 1.47 -17.49
CA THR A 37 4.23 0.70 -18.20
C THR A 37 3.70 -0.68 -18.57
N ASP A 38 4.54 -1.52 -19.19
CA ASP A 38 4.23 -2.93 -19.33
C ASP A 38 4.29 -3.66 -17.97
N SER A 39 3.66 -4.84 -17.92
CA SER A 39 3.55 -5.66 -16.69
C SER A 39 4.90 -6.13 -16.17
N SER A 40 5.89 -6.38 -17.05
CA SER A 40 7.22 -6.83 -16.61
C SER A 40 8.00 -5.71 -15.93
N THR A 41 7.97 -4.49 -16.49
CA THR A 41 8.59 -3.31 -15.90
C THR A 41 8.00 -2.97 -14.52
N LEU A 42 6.67 -3.03 -14.37
CA LEU A 42 6.01 -2.80 -13.08
C LEU A 42 6.32 -3.93 -12.09
N ALA A 43 6.32 -5.19 -12.54
CA ALA A 43 6.67 -6.33 -11.68
C ALA A 43 8.11 -6.24 -11.16
N ASP A 44 9.06 -5.84 -11.99
CA ASP A 44 10.45 -5.64 -11.59
C ASP A 44 10.57 -4.56 -10.52
N ALA A 45 9.85 -3.45 -10.66
CA ALA A 45 9.81 -2.40 -9.64
C ALA A 45 9.25 -2.89 -8.30
N LEU A 46 8.18 -3.70 -8.36
CA LEU A 46 7.50 -4.27 -7.19
C LEU A 46 8.30 -5.39 -6.51
N SER A 47 9.24 -6.02 -7.22
CA SER A 47 10.06 -7.13 -6.68
C SER A 47 10.87 -6.73 -5.44
N ALA A 48 11.31 -5.47 -5.36
CA ALA A 48 12.03 -4.93 -4.21
C ALA A 48 11.18 -4.90 -2.92
N SER A 49 9.84 -4.93 -3.05
CA SER A 49 8.88 -4.91 -1.96
C SER A 49 8.13 -6.24 -1.80
N ALA A 50 8.63 -7.34 -2.38
CA ALA A 50 7.95 -8.63 -2.45
C ALA A 50 7.41 -9.13 -1.10
N THR A 51 8.13 -8.89 -0.01
CA THR A 51 7.76 -9.36 1.34
C THR A 51 6.48 -8.73 1.89
N ILE A 52 6.04 -7.59 1.36
CA ILE A 52 4.86 -6.87 1.86
C ILE A 52 3.63 -7.05 0.97
N LEU A 53 3.80 -7.60 -0.24
CA LEU A 53 2.76 -7.60 -1.27
C LEU A 53 1.50 -8.36 -0.83
N GLY A 54 1.69 -9.56 -0.27
CA GLY A 54 0.56 -10.38 0.20
C GLY A 54 -0.16 -9.77 1.38
N LEU A 55 0.58 -9.09 2.27
CA LEU A 55 0.04 -8.46 3.47
C LEU A 55 -0.80 -7.22 3.13
N VAL A 56 -0.28 -6.35 2.26
CA VAL A 56 -0.88 -5.04 2.00
C VAL A 56 -1.79 -5.06 0.77
N PHE A 57 -1.38 -5.70 -0.32
CA PHE A 57 -2.06 -5.58 -1.62
C PHE A 57 -2.83 -6.84 -2.02
N LEU A 58 -2.95 -7.84 -1.14
CA LEU A 58 -3.64 -9.13 -1.39
C LEU A 58 -3.06 -9.96 -2.54
N LYS A 59 -1.84 -9.65 -2.98
CA LYS A 59 -1.14 -10.35 -4.06
C LYS A 59 0.21 -10.88 -3.59
N SER A 60 0.43 -12.18 -3.69
CA SER A 60 1.65 -12.82 -3.21
C SER A 60 2.85 -12.65 -4.15
N THR A 61 2.65 -12.20 -5.39
CA THR A 61 3.72 -12.05 -6.38
C THR A 61 3.67 -10.66 -7.04
N ALA A 62 4.85 -10.14 -7.38
CA ALA A 62 4.99 -8.86 -8.07
C ALA A 62 4.30 -8.86 -9.44
N VAL A 63 4.44 -9.95 -10.21
CA VAL A 63 3.78 -10.13 -11.52
C VAL A 63 2.25 -10.17 -11.38
N GLY A 64 1.74 -10.85 -10.36
CA GLY A 64 0.30 -10.93 -10.09
C GLY A 64 -0.29 -9.57 -9.70
N LEU A 65 0.47 -8.77 -8.95
CA LEU A 65 0.09 -7.41 -8.60
C LEU A 65 0.13 -6.48 -9.81
N ALA A 66 1.22 -6.49 -10.58
CA ALA A 66 1.38 -5.67 -11.78
C ALA A 66 0.26 -5.90 -12.79
N THR A 67 -0.04 -7.18 -13.08
CA THR A 67 -1.12 -7.56 -14.01
C THR A 67 -2.48 -7.08 -13.51
N ALA A 68 -2.77 -7.20 -12.20
CA ALA A 68 -4.03 -6.75 -11.64
C ALA A 68 -4.19 -5.23 -11.71
N VAL A 69 -3.13 -4.48 -11.38
CA VAL A 69 -3.12 -3.00 -11.46
C VAL A 69 -3.37 -2.52 -12.89
N LEU A 70 -2.61 -3.04 -13.86
CA LEU A 70 -2.77 -2.62 -15.26
C LEU A 70 -4.12 -3.03 -15.85
N GLY A 71 -4.66 -4.19 -15.44
CA GLY A 71 -6.02 -4.62 -15.78
C GLY A 71 -7.06 -3.62 -15.29
N ILE A 72 -7.01 -3.25 -14.00
CA ILE A 72 -7.89 -2.23 -13.43
C ILE A 72 -7.78 -0.92 -14.20
N VAL A 73 -6.58 -0.39 -14.36
CA VAL A 73 -6.37 0.93 -14.99
C VAL A 73 -6.83 0.95 -16.46
N THR A 74 -6.78 -0.18 -17.16
CA THR A 74 -7.30 -0.31 -18.54
C THR A 74 -8.83 -0.28 -18.57
N ASP A 75 -9.49 -0.82 -17.54
CA ASP A 75 -10.95 -0.92 -17.46
C ASP A 75 -11.63 0.36 -16.93
N LEU A 76 -10.89 1.24 -16.24
CA LEU A 76 -11.43 2.48 -15.67
C LEU A 76 -11.65 3.56 -16.73
N ILE A 77 -12.79 4.26 -16.63
CA ILE A 77 -13.01 5.48 -17.41
C ILE A 77 -12.16 6.64 -16.84
N PRO A 78 -11.90 7.72 -17.61
CA PRO A 78 -10.97 8.78 -17.19
C PRO A 78 -11.26 9.38 -15.81
N ASN A 79 -12.53 9.62 -15.47
CA ASN A 79 -12.88 10.18 -14.16
C ASN A 79 -12.57 9.21 -13.00
N GLU A 80 -12.86 7.92 -13.15
CA GLU A 80 -12.55 6.92 -12.13
C GLU A 80 -11.04 6.71 -11.98
N LYS A 81 -10.30 6.81 -13.10
CA LYS A 81 -8.84 6.75 -13.09
C LYS A 81 -8.23 7.92 -12.30
N GLU A 82 -8.72 9.14 -12.47
CA GLU A 82 -8.24 10.30 -11.70
C GLU A 82 -8.57 10.16 -10.20
N ILE A 83 -9.76 9.66 -9.86
CA ILE A 83 -10.12 9.37 -8.45
C ILE A 83 -9.17 8.32 -7.85
N LEU A 84 -8.93 7.20 -8.55
CA LEU A 84 -7.97 6.19 -8.09
C LEU A 84 -6.56 6.77 -7.93
N LYS A 85 -6.12 7.58 -8.88
CA LYS A 85 -4.81 8.24 -8.84
C LYS A 85 -4.67 9.13 -7.60
N GLU A 86 -5.66 9.96 -7.29
CA GLU A 86 -5.64 10.80 -6.08
C GLU A 86 -5.61 9.96 -4.80
N MET A 87 -6.48 8.95 -4.69
CA MET A 87 -6.51 8.07 -3.51
C MET A 87 -5.18 7.34 -3.29
N VAL A 88 -4.59 6.77 -4.33
CA VAL A 88 -3.31 6.04 -4.22
C VAL A 88 -2.17 7.00 -3.88
N TYR A 89 -2.21 8.23 -4.41
CA TYR A 89 -1.27 9.29 -4.06
C TYR A 89 -1.29 9.61 -2.58
N ASP A 90 -2.47 9.93 -2.05
CA ASP A 90 -2.67 10.24 -0.64
C ASP A 90 -2.20 9.08 0.23
N GLY A 91 -2.56 7.86 -0.15
CA GLY A 91 -2.12 6.64 0.53
C GLY A 91 -0.61 6.51 0.66
N TYR A 92 0.16 6.62 -0.44
CA TYR A 92 1.62 6.46 -0.32
C TYR A 92 2.29 7.68 0.32
N TRP A 93 1.80 8.89 0.05
CA TRP A 93 2.38 10.11 0.61
C TRP A 93 2.35 10.07 2.15
N HIS A 94 1.24 9.64 2.73
CA HIS A 94 1.10 9.59 4.18
C HIS A 94 1.88 8.46 4.87
N LEU A 95 2.35 7.44 4.15
CA LEU A 95 3.24 6.42 4.72
C LEU A 95 4.58 7.01 5.17
N GLY A 96 5.03 8.11 4.55
CA GLY A 96 6.25 8.81 4.97
C GLY A 96 6.21 9.27 6.44
N TYR A 97 5.04 9.71 6.94
CA TYR A 97 4.89 10.08 8.35
C TYR A 97 5.05 8.90 9.31
N LEU A 98 4.73 7.67 8.87
CA LEU A 98 4.95 6.47 9.67
C LEU A 98 6.42 6.07 9.68
N GLU A 99 7.13 6.29 8.57
CA GLU A 99 8.58 6.13 8.52
C GLU A 99 9.24 7.12 9.48
N ASP A 100 8.92 8.41 9.37
CA ASP A 100 9.46 9.46 10.24
C ASP A 100 9.24 9.11 11.72
N PHE A 101 8.03 8.68 12.08
CA PHE A 101 7.72 8.26 13.45
C PHE A 101 8.65 7.14 13.96
N LEU A 102 8.89 6.09 13.16
CA LEU A 102 9.75 4.97 13.56
C LEU A 102 11.24 5.32 13.54
N VAL A 103 11.65 6.26 12.69
CA VAL A 103 13.02 6.79 12.66
C VAL A 103 13.28 7.63 13.92
N ASP A 104 12.35 8.49 14.29
CA ASP A 104 12.45 9.38 15.45
C ASP A 104 12.26 8.64 16.79
N ASN A 105 11.60 7.48 16.78
CA ASN A 105 11.35 6.66 17.96
C ASN A 105 11.97 5.25 17.84
N PRO A 106 13.32 5.14 17.86
CA PRO A 106 14.03 3.89 17.57
C PRO A 106 13.87 2.80 18.64
N ASN A 107 13.23 3.11 19.78
CA ASN A 107 12.83 2.15 20.80
C ASN A 107 11.65 1.27 20.36
N PHE A 108 10.88 1.71 19.35
CA PHE A 108 9.82 0.93 18.75
C PHE A 108 10.33 0.13 17.52
N ASP A 109 9.76 -1.05 17.29
CA ASP A 109 10.11 -1.92 16.16
C ASP A 109 8.91 -2.28 15.28
N LEU A 110 7.67 -2.16 15.78
CA LEU A 110 6.44 -2.38 15.02
C LEU A 110 5.38 -1.29 15.30
N LEU A 111 4.60 -0.99 14.27
CA LEU A 111 3.36 -0.22 14.34
C LEU A 111 2.18 -1.11 13.97
N GLU A 112 1.10 -1.04 14.73
CA GLU A 112 -0.22 -1.45 14.25
C GLU A 112 -0.93 -0.21 13.72
N VAL A 113 -1.30 -0.24 12.45
CA VAL A 113 -1.98 0.88 11.78
C VAL A 113 -3.27 0.39 11.16
N ASN A 114 -4.36 1.10 11.43
CA ASN A 114 -5.64 0.88 10.78
C ASN A 114 -5.70 1.74 9.52
N PHE A 115 -5.40 1.16 8.36
CA PHE A 115 -5.37 1.86 7.07
C PHE A 115 -6.75 1.87 6.41
N PRO A 116 -7.17 2.98 5.79
CA PRO A 116 -8.27 2.98 4.83
C PRO A 116 -7.80 2.32 3.53
N PHE A 117 -8.60 1.39 3.02
CA PHE A 117 -8.35 0.68 1.77
C PHE A 117 -9.52 0.86 0.80
N ILE A 118 -9.18 0.92 -0.49
CA ILE A 118 -10.09 0.57 -1.58
C ILE A 118 -9.64 -0.78 -2.15
N GLU A 119 -10.56 -1.74 -2.23
CA GLU A 119 -10.32 -3.07 -2.79
C GLU A 119 -11.11 -3.25 -4.09
N TYR A 120 -10.44 -3.79 -5.11
CA TYR A 120 -11.02 -4.26 -6.35
C TYR A 120 -11.20 -5.78 -6.24
N GLU A 121 -12.35 -6.22 -5.73
CA GLU A 121 -12.60 -7.60 -5.28
C GLU A 121 -12.37 -8.62 -6.39
N THR A 122 -12.83 -8.31 -7.62
CA THR A 122 -12.65 -9.20 -8.79
C THR A 122 -11.17 -9.36 -9.17
N ALA A 123 -10.39 -8.29 -9.03
CA ALA A 123 -8.96 -8.32 -9.30
C ALA A 123 -8.16 -8.88 -8.11
N GLY A 124 -8.76 -8.97 -6.92
CA GLY A 124 -8.12 -9.43 -5.69
C GLY A 124 -6.91 -8.56 -5.32
N VAL A 125 -7.06 -7.24 -5.40
CA VAL A 125 -6.04 -6.25 -5.06
C VAL A 125 -6.68 -5.08 -4.33
N ARG A 126 -5.94 -4.46 -3.41
CA ARG A 126 -6.37 -3.26 -2.69
C ARG A 126 -5.25 -2.24 -2.61
N PHE A 127 -5.61 -0.98 -2.38
CA PHE A 127 -4.69 0.13 -2.21
C PHE A 127 -5.05 0.91 -0.96
N ILE A 128 -4.04 1.44 -0.26
CA ILE A 128 -4.24 2.37 0.86
C ILE A 128 -4.65 3.72 0.25
N THR A 129 -5.65 4.37 0.81
CA THR A 129 -6.24 5.59 0.25
C THR A 129 -6.06 6.85 1.11
N GLY A 130 -5.33 6.74 2.22
CA GLY A 130 -5.11 7.84 3.15
C GLY A 130 -4.23 7.47 4.33
N ASN A 131 -4.22 8.31 5.37
CA ASN A 131 -3.17 8.32 6.39
C ASN A 131 -3.10 7.05 7.24
N GLY A 132 -4.26 6.43 7.47
CA GLY A 132 -4.41 5.44 8.52
C GLY A 132 -4.28 6.05 9.92
N VAL A 133 -4.58 5.23 10.92
CA VAL A 133 -4.49 5.60 12.33
C VAL A 133 -3.60 4.58 13.04
N VAL A 134 -2.49 5.04 13.63
CA VAL A 134 -1.65 4.18 14.48
C VAL A 134 -2.46 3.85 15.73
N THR A 135 -2.75 2.58 15.95
CA THR A 135 -3.55 2.11 17.10
C THR A 135 -2.67 1.61 18.23
N ARG A 136 -1.52 1.02 17.92
CA ARG A 136 -0.55 0.50 18.89
C ARG A 136 0.87 0.56 18.35
N VAL A 137 1.85 0.61 19.25
CA VAL A 137 3.27 0.49 18.95
C VAL A 137 3.88 -0.66 19.76
N HIS A 138 4.84 -1.37 19.21
CA HIS A 138 5.59 -2.39 19.94
C HIS A 138 6.94 -1.81 20.36
N SER A 139 7.23 -1.89 21.66
CA SER A 139 8.53 -1.55 22.23
C SER A 139 9.43 -2.77 22.25
N LYS A 140 10.67 -2.59 21.78
CA LYS A 140 11.72 -3.63 21.79
C LYS A 140 11.98 -4.23 23.18
N SER A 141 11.70 -3.47 24.25
CA SER A 141 11.94 -3.87 25.64
C SER A 141 10.66 -4.14 26.45
N GLY A 142 9.49 -3.81 25.93
CA GLY A 142 8.27 -3.68 26.76
C GLY A 142 6.97 -4.18 26.14
N GLY A 143 7.01 -4.75 24.93
CA GLY A 143 5.81 -5.27 24.27
C GLY A 143 4.91 -4.18 23.68
N TRP A 144 3.64 -4.53 23.45
CA TRP A 144 2.65 -3.63 22.83
C TRP A 144 2.15 -2.54 23.77
N GLN A 145 2.11 -1.31 23.27
CA GLN A 145 1.63 -0.10 23.94
C GLN A 145 0.55 0.56 23.08
N ILE A 146 -0.48 1.11 23.72
CA ILE A 146 -1.53 1.89 23.05
C ILE A 146 -1.07 3.35 23.02
N LEU A 147 -1.33 4.04 21.91
CA LEU A 147 -1.15 5.50 21.78
C LEU A 147 -2.41 6.25 22.19
#